data_AF-A0A7C1DNM2-F1
#
_entry.id   AF-A0A7C1DNM2-F1
#
_cell.length_a   1.000
_cell.length_b   1.000
_cell.length_c   1.000
_cell.angle_alpha   90.00
_cell.angle_beta   90.00
_cell.angle_gamma   90.00
#
_symmetry.space_group_name_H-M   'P 1'
#
loop_
_entity.id
_entity.type
_entity.pdbx_description
1 polymer ?
#
loop_
_entity_poly.entity_id
_entity_poly.type
_entity_poly.pdbx_seq_one_letter_code
_entity_poly.pdbx_strand_id
1 'polypeptide(L)' 'MKMFFFDVLPADMSIAGTFGLIKSSMEFQGTPLDDFDLIIAAGALACNLTLVTNNEKHFCRIEGLKLENWTRP' A
#
# COMPACT_ATOMS: atom_id res chain seq x y z
N MET A 1 -19.15 4.31 23.14
CA MET A 1 -18.68 4.47 21.74
C MET A 1 -17.20 4.81 21.82
N LYS A 2 -16.30 3.94 21.34
CA LYS A 2 -14.85 4.21 21.35
C LYS A 2 -14.54 5.06 20.12
N MET A 3 -14.12 6.31 20.31
CA MET A 3 -13.74 7.19 19.22
C MET A 3 -12.28 6.93 18.92
N PHE A 4 -12.00 6.32 17.76
CA PHE A 4 -10.65 6.18 17.26
C PHE A 4 -10.33 7.42 16.43
N PHE A 5 -9.25 8.11 16.79
CA PHE A 5 -8.67 9.16 15.97
C PHE A 5 -7.59 8.51 15.11
N PHE A 6 -7.76 8.61 13.80
CA PHE A 6 -6.76 8.19 12.82
C PHE A 6 -6.29 9.41 12.06
N ASP A 7 -4.99 9.53 11.89
CA ASP A 7 -4.41 10.52 11.01
C ASP A 7 -4.69 10.13 9.56
N VAL A 8 -5.19 11.09 8.77
CA VAL A 8 -5.42 10.91 7.33
C VAL A 8 -4.22 11.45 6.59
N LEU A 9 -3.48 10.57 5.92
CA LEU A 9 -2.35 10.94 5.09
C LEU A 9 -2.85 11.52 3.76
N PRO A 10 -2.43 12.73 3.37
CA PRO A 10 -2.75 13.29 2.05
C PRO A 10 -1.97 12.56 0.96
N ALA A 11 -2.61 12.31 -0.18
CA ALA A 11 -1.94 11.78 -1.37
C ALA A 11 -1.10 12.88 -2.04
N ASP A 12 0.12 13.07 -1.54
CA ASP A 12 1.05 14.08 -2.04
C ASP A 12 1.90 13.58 -3.23
N MET A 13 2.82 14.43 -3.69
CA MET A 13 3.71 14.10 -4.81
C MET A 13 4.70 12.97 -4.50
N SER A 14 5.05 12.75 -3.22
CA SER A 14 5.91 11.62 -2.84
C SER A 14 5.14 10.31 -3.05
N ILE A 15 3.89 10.26 -2.57
CA ILE A 15 3.02 9.08 -2.75
C ILE A 15 2.73 8.87 -4.24
N ALA A 16 2.43 9.93 -4.99
CA ALA A 16 2.16 9.84 -6.42
C ALA A 16 3.38 9.31 -7.21
N GLY A 17 4.60 9.73 -6.85
CA GLY A 17 5.83 9.21 -7.43
C GLY A 17 6.01 7.71 -7.15
N THR A 18 5.85 7.31 -5.89
CA THR A 18 5.92 5.89 -5.49
C THR A 18 4.84 5.04 -6.18
N PHE A 19 3.62 5.55 -6.31
CA PHE A 19 2.54 4.90 -7.06
C PHE A 19 2.95 4.60 -8.50
N GLY A 20 3.50 5.59 -9.21
CA GLY A 20 3.94 5.41 -10.61
C GLY A 20 5.03 4.35 -10.75
N LEU A 21 5.99 4.32 -9.82
CA LEU A 21 7.04 3.30 -9.79
C LEU A 21 6.47 1.90 -9.60
N ILE A 22 5.59 1.70 -8.60
CA ILE A 22 4.97 0.40 -8.35
C ILE A 22 4.12 -0.02 -9.54
N LYS A 23 3.25 0.88 -10.05
CA LYS A 23 2.34 0.59 -11.16
C LYS A 23 3.10 0.13 -12.40
N SER A 24 4.09 0.91 -12.83
CA SER A 24 4.89 0.57 -14.02
C SER A 24 5.63 -0.76 -13.85
N SER A 25 6.18 -1.04 -12.66
CA SER A 25 6.88 -2.30 -12.37
C SER A 25 5.93 -3.50 -12.43
N MET A 26 4.76 -3.40 -11.81
CA MET A 26 3.76 -4.49 -11.80
C MET A 26 3.14 -4.73 -13.17
N GLU A 27 2.88 -3.67 -13.95
CA GLU A 27 2.44 -3.77 -15.34
C GLU A 27 3.50 -4.44 -16.21
N PHE A 28 4.77 -4.05 -16.06
CA PHE A 28 5.89 -4.66 -16.77
C PHE A 28 6.05 -6.16 -16.44
N GLN A 29 5.83 -6.54 -15.19
CA GLN A 29 5.86 -7.94 -14.73
C GLN A 29 4.60 -8.74 -15.10
N GLY A 30 3.59 -8.12 -15.71
CA GLY A 30 2.33 -8.78 -16.07
C GLY A 30 1.47 -9.16 -14.86
N THR A 31 1.65 -8.49 -13.72
CA THR A 31 0.90 -8.74 -12.49
C THR A 31 0.24 -7.49 -11.93
N PRO A 32 -0.57 -6.77 -12.72
CA PRO A 32 -1.17 -5.51 -12.29
C PRO A 32 -2.04 -5.67 -11.03
N LEU A 33 -2.23 -4.55 -10.34
CA LEU A 33 -3.09 -4.41 -9.17
C LEU A 33 -3.99 -3.19 -9.38
N ASP A 34 -5.16 -3.17 -8.75
CA ASP A 34 -6.09 -2.04 -8.84
C ASP A 34 -5.45 -0.74 -8.34
N ASP A 35 -5.79 0.38 -8.99
CA ASP A 35 -5.17 1.68 -8.72
C ASP A 35 -5.35 2.15 -7.27
N PHE A 36 -6.47 1.81 -6.62
CA PHE A 36 -6.70 2.15 -5.21
C PHE A 36 -5.86 1.28 -4.26
N ASP A 37 -5.65 0.01 -4.57
CA ASP A 37 -4.72 -0.82 -3.80
C ASP A 37 -3.29 -0.28 -3.95
N LEU A 38 -2.91 0.09 -5.17
CA LEU A 38 -1.60 0.67 -5.47
C LEU A 38 -1.34 1.99 -4.73
N ILE A 39 -2.33 2.89 -4.63
CA ILE A 39 -2.13 4.17 -3.92
C ILE A 39 -2.01 3.97 -2.40
N ILE A 40 -2.72 2.98 -1.85
CA ILE A 40 -2.60 2.58 -0.44
C ILE A 40 -1.19 2.01 -0.16
N ALA A 41 -0.73 1.09 -1.02
CA ALA A 41 0.62 0.53 -0.93
C ALA A 41 1.70 1.61 -1.09
N ALA A 42 1.51 2.53 -2.03
CA ALA A 42 2.42 3.65 -2.24
C ALA A 42 2.49 4.58 -1.02
N GLY A 43 1.35 4.86 -0.37
CA GLY A 43 1.32 5.64 0.85
C GLY A 43 2.11 4.98 1.99
N ALA A 44 1.88 3.68 2.21
CA ALA A 44 2.63 2.93 3.21
C ALA A 44 4.14 2.89 2.90
N LEU A 45 4.51 2.64 1.65
CA LEU A 45 5.91 2.53 1.24
C LEU A 45 6.64 3.89 1.30
N ALA A 46 6.05 4.95 0.77
CA ALA A 46 6.62 6.30 0.77
C ALA A 46 6.83 6.85 2.19
N CYS A 47 5.91 6.53 3.11
CA CYS A 47 5.99 6.94 4.51
C CYS A 47 6.73 5.93 5.40
N ASN A 48 7.28 4.85 4.85
CA ASN A 48 7.96 3.77 5.59
C ASN A 48 7.10 3.14 6.72
N LEU A 49 5.81 2.99 6.47
CA LEU A 49 4.82 2.40 7.37
C LEU A 49 4.56 0.93 7.07
N THR A 50 3.91 0.23 8.00
CA THR A 50 3.39 -1.12 7.80
C THR A 50 1.95 -1.05 7.30
N LEU A 51 1.66 -1.68 6.15
CA LEU A 51 0.30 -1.81 5.64
C LEU A 51 -0.40 -3.00 6.32
N VAL A 52 -1.43 -2.70 7.08
CA VAL A 52 -2.31 -3.71 7.68
C VAL A 52 -3.37 -4.12 6.65
N THR A 53 -3.40 -5.39 6.27
CA THR A 53 -4.32 -5.89 5.24
C THR A 53 -4.72 -7.35 5.48
N ASN A 54 -5.96 -7.71 5.13
CA ASN A 54 -6.38 -9.11 5.04
C ASN A 54 -6.10 -9.73 3.65
N ASN A 55 -5.59 -8.94 2.70
CA ASN A 55 -5.32 -9.35 1.32
C ASN A 55 -3.81 -9.38 1.03
N GLU A 56 -3.04 -10.05 1.90
CA GLU A 56 -1.57 -10.13 1.75
C GLU A 56 -1.13 -10.66 0.39
N LYS A 57 -1.91 -11.55 -0.25
CA LYS A 57 -1.60 -12.09 -1.58
C LYS A 57 -1.46 -11.01 -2.65
N HIS A 58 -2.24 -9.92 -2.54
CA HIS A 58 -2.14 -8.81 -3.48
C HIS A 58 -0.87 -8.01 -3.25
N PHE A 59 -0.60 -7.66 -1.98
CA PHE A 59 0.41 -6.69 -1.58
C PHE A 59 1.82 -7.27 -1.40
N CYS A 60 1.96 -8.57 -1.14
CA CYS A 60 3.26 -9.20 -0.94
C CYS A 60 4.16 -9.20 -2.19
N ARG A 61 3.59 -8.87 -3.35
CA ARG A 61 4.30 -8.72 -4.63
C ARG A 61 5.06 -7.39 -4.74
N ILE A 62 4.77 -6.42 -3.86
CA ILE A 62 5.40 -5.10 -3.86
C ILE A 62 6.66 -5.16 -3.00
N GLU A 63 7.82 -5.04 -3.64
CA GLU A 63 9.11 -5.09 -2.96
C GLU A 63 9.25 -3.97 -1.91
N GLY A 64 9.77 -4.30 -0.73
CA GLY A 64 9.99 -3.36 0.37
C GLY A 64 8.74 -2.99 1.19
N LEU A 65 7.54 -3.39 0.76
CA LEU A 65 6.30 -3.11 1.49
C LEU A 65 6.19 -4.02 2.72
N LYS A 66 6.13 -3.39 3.90
CA LYS A 66 5.92 -4.09 5.18
C LYS A 66 4.43 -4.41 5.34
N LEU A 67 4.11 -5.66 5.69
CA LEU A 67 2.74 -6.14 5.83
C LEU A 67 2.47 -6.73 7.20
N GLU A 68 1.27 -6.48 7.70
CA GLU A 68 0.68 -7.18 8.83
C GLU A 68 -0.75 -7.61 8.51
N ASN A 69 -1.19 -8.73 9.07
CA ASN A 69 -2.56 -9.18 8.97
C ASN A 69 -3.14 -9.44 10.35
N TRP A 70 -3.99 -8.52 10.81
CA TRP A 70 -4.62 -8.54 12.13
C TRP A 70 -5.87 -9.44 12.21
N THR A 71 -6.28 -10.08 11.12
CA THR A 71 -7.37 -11.07 11.16
C THR A 71 -6.87 -12.45 11.54
N ARG A 72 -5.55 -12.64 11.62
CA ARG A 72 -4.92 -13.86 12.13
C ARG A 72 -4.83 -13.79 13.66
N PRO A 73 -5.06 -14.91 14.37
CA PRO A 73 -4.89 -14.97 15.82
C PRO A 73 -3.44 -14.83 16.26
#